data_AF-A0A497JT97-F1
#
_entry.id   AF-A0A497JT97-F1
#
_cell.length_a   1.000
_cell.length_b   1.000
_cell.length_c   1.000
_cell.angle_alpha   90.00
_cell.angle_beta   90.00
_cell.angle_gamma   90.00
#
_symmetry.space_group_name_H-M   'P 1'
#
loop_
_entity.id
_entity.type
_entity.pdbx_description
1 polymer ?
#
loop_
_entity_poly.entity_id
_entity_poly.type
_entity_poly.pdbx_seq_one_letter_code
_entity_poly.pdbx_strand_id
1 'polypeptide(L)'
;MPMCTKGFEFLEHTADIYIAAYGKNIAEAFENAARAMFETMTNISSISPESQEIVEVKGRDKKELLYNWLEELLIRFDIYGKLY
;
A
#
# COMPACT_ATOMS: atom_id res chain seq x y z
N MET A 1 24.39 1.10 -14.19
CA MET A 1 23.08 0.62 -14.68
C MET A 1 22.01 1.36 -13.90
N PRO A 2 21.02 2.04 -14.50
CA PRO A 2 19.95 2.60 -13.72
C PRO A 2 19.07 1.42 -13.27
N MET A 3 19.13 1.08 -11.98
CA MET A 3 18.14 0.20 -11.38
C MET A 3 16.80 0.93 -11.45
N CYS A 4 15.93 0.55 -12.40
CA CYS A 4 14.51 0.84 -12.27
C CYS A 4 14.08 0.26 -10.93
N THR A 5 13.97 1.11 -9.91
CA THR A 5 13.66 0.69 -8.55
C THR A 5 12.19 0.29 -8.58
N LYS A 6 11.91 -1.02 -8.62
CA LYS A 6 10.54 -1.53 -8.50
C LYS A 6 9.98 -1.03 -7.15
N GLY A 7 8.79 -0.44 -7.16
CA GLY A 7 8.15 0.08 -5.95
C GLY A 7 7.75 -1.05 -4.98
N PHE A 8 7.36 -2.20 -5.52
CA PHE A 8 7.11 -3.42 -4.74
C PHE A 8 7.24 -4.67 -5.63
N GLU A 9 7.28 -5.84 -5.00
CA GLU A 9 7.15 -7.14 -5.64
C GLU A 9 6.33 -8.11 -4.78
N PHE A 10 5.61 -9.01 -5.46
CA PHE A 10 4.94 -10.13 -4.83
C PHE A 10 5.91 -11.30 -4.69
N LEU A 11 6.04 -11.81 -3.47
CA LEU A 11 6.88 -12.96 -3.16
C LEU A 11 6.04 -14.23 -3.20
N GLU A 12 6.66 -15.33 -3.64
CA GLU A 12 5.99 -16.62 -3.72
C GLU A 12 5.60 -17.11 -2.33
N HIS A 13 4.32 -17.42 -2.15
CA HIS A 13 3.79 -18.02 -0.95
C HIS A 13 2.53 -18.84 -1.27
N THR A 14 2.30 -19.90 -0.51
CA THR A 14 1.35 -20.97 -0.88
C THR A 14 -0.10 -20.69 -0.53
N ALA A 15 -0.37 -19.68 0.31
CA ALA A 15 -1.72 -19.34 0.77
C ALA A 15 -1.96 -17.82 0.70
N ASP A 16 -1.18 -17.06 1.48
CA ASP A 16 -1.27 -15.60 1.52
C ASP A 16 -0.37 -14.92 0.49
N ILE A 17 -0.60 -13.63 0.26
CA ILE A 17 0.26 -12.80 -0.59
C ILE A 17 1.31 -12.13 0.29
N TYR A 18 2.59 -12.36 -0.03
CA TYR A 18 3.69 -11.60 0.56
C TYR A 18 4.12 -10.47 -0.37
N ILE A 19 4.29 -9.29 0.22
CA ILE A 19 4.67 -8.06 -0.47
C ILE A 19 5.99 -7.59 0.11
N ALA A 20 6.99 -7.42 -0.75
CA ALA A 20 8.16 -6.62 -0.43
C ALA A 20 8.00 -5.24 -1.09
N ALA A 21 7.81 -4.20 -0.28
CA ALA A 21 7.68 -2.82 -0.74
C ALA A 21 8.96 -2.02 -0.46
N TYR A 22 9.32 -1.17 -1.41
CA TYR A 22 10.57 -0.42 -1.45
C TYR A 22 10.30 1.06 -1.65
N GLY A 23 11.23 1.90 -1.23
CA GLY A 23 11.17 3.35 -1.42
C GLY A 23 12.49 4.00 -1.06
N LYS A 24 12.72 5.24 -1.48
CA LYS A 24 13.91 6.02 -1.12
C LYS A 24 13.90 6.41 0.35
N ASN A 25 12.74 6.40 0.97
CA ASN A 25 12.53 6.62 2.39
C ASN A 25 11.34 5.76 2.89
N ILE A 26 11.09 5.80 4.20
CA ILE A 26 10.04 4.99 4.83
C ILE A 26 8.63 5.36 4.35
N ALA A 27 8.38 6.64 4.07
CA ALA A 27 7.07 7.09 3.59
C ALA A 27 6.79 6.52 2.20
N GLU A 28 7.76 6.61 1.27
CA GLU A 28 7.61 6.02 -0.07
C GLU A 28 7.45 4.49 -0.02
N ALA A 29 8.12 3.81 0.92
CA ALA A 29 7.91 2.37 1.11
C ALA A 29 6.50 2.05 1.63
N PHE A 30 5.92 2.89 2.49
CA PHE A 30 4.56 2.73 3.00
C PHE A 30 3.51 3.02 1.92
N GLU A 31 3.74 4.04 1.09
CA GLU A 31 2.92 4.33 -0.09
C GLU A 31 2.93 3.14 -1.05
N ASN A 32 4.10 2.59 -1.35
CA ASN A 32 4.20 1.42 -2.23
C ASN A 32 3.59 0.15 -1.61
N ALA A 33 3.64 -0.02 -0.29
CA ALA A 33 2.94 -1.11 0.39
C ALA A 33 1.42 -0.99 0.25
N ALA A 34 0.86 0.21 0.38
CA ALA A 34 -0.56 0.46 0.15
C ALA A 34 -0.96 0.21 -1.31
N ARG A 35 -0.16 0.68 -2.27
CA ARG A 35 -0.36 0.41 -3.70
C ARG A 35 -0.36 -1.09 -3.99
N ALA A 36 0.60 -1.83 -3.42
CA ALA A 36 0.69 -3.27 -3.57
C ALA A 36 -0.54 -3.98 -3.00
N MET A 37 -1.06 -3.55 -1.85
CA MET A 37 -2.28 -4.08 -1.25
C MET A 37 -3.48 -3.91 -2.21
N PHE A 38 -3.70 -2.73 -2.77
CA PHE A 38 -4.81 -2.51 -3.71
C PHE A 38 -4.62 -3.22 -5.05
N GLU A 39 -3.39 -3.39 -5.53
CA GLU A 39 -3.07 -4.19 -6.72
C GLU A 39 -3.51 -5.66 -6.56
N THR A 40 -3.55 -6.19 -5.32
CA THR A 40 -4.10 -7.54 -5.07
C THR A 40 -5.62 -7.62 -5.22
N MET A 41 -6.31 -6.48 -5.09
CA MET A 41 -7.76 -6.42 -5.15
C MET A 41 -8.26 -6.05 -6.55
N THR A 42 -7.57 -5.14 -7.25
CA THR A 42 -7.94 -4.67 -8.58
C THR A 42 -6.75 -4.05 -9.32
N ASN A 43 -6.87 -3.93 -10.65
CA ASN A 43 -5.88 -3.23 -11.46
C ASN A 43 -5.97 -1.71 -11.24
N ILE A 44 -5.18 -1.19 -10.29
CA ILE A 44 -5.15 0.24 -9.95
C ILE A 44 -4.73 1.14 -11.12
N SER A 45 -3.98 0.61 -12.10
CA SER A 45 -3.53 1.38 -13.27
C SER A 45 -4.68 1.78 -14.20
N SER A 46 -5.86 1.16 -14.04
CA SER A 46 -7.06 1.47 -14.80
C SER A 46 -7.99 2.49 -14.12
N ILE A 47 -7.62 2.98 -12.94
CA ILE A 47 -8.47 3.83 -12.09
C ILE A 47 -8.03 5.29 -12.20
N SER A 48 -9.00 6.18 -12.40
CA SER A 48 -8.77 7.62 -12.47
C SER A 48 -8.93 8.25 -11.08
N PRO A 49 -8.06 9.18 -10.67
CA PRO A 49 -8.20 9.90 -9.41
C PRO A 49 -9.36 10.89 -9.48
N GLU A 50 -10.38 10.68 -8.64
CA GLU A 50 -11.58 11.54 -8.58
C GLU A 50 -11.65 12.41 -7.32
N SER A 51 -10.94 12.02 -6.26
CA SER A 51 -10.92 12.76 -4.99
C SER A 51 -9.60 12.56 -4.26
N GLN A 52 -9.33 13.45 -3.31
CA GLN A 52 -8.17 13.39 -2.43
C GLN A 52 -8.64 13.48 -0.98
N GLU A 53 -8.02 12.69 -0.11
CA GLU A 53 -8.32 12.67 1.31
C GLU A 53 -7.03 12.65 2.14
N ILE A 54 -7.08 13.24 3.33
CA ILE A 54 -5.98 13.19 4.29
C ILE A 54 -6.25 12.03 5.24
N VAL A 55 -5.30 11.11 5.31
CA VAL A 55 -5.33 9.96 6.22
C VAL A 55 -4.18 10.10 7.21
N GLU A 56 -4.50 10.07 8.51
CA GLU A 56 -3.52 10.15 9.58
C GLU A 56 -3.64 8.93 10.48
N VAL A 57 -2.51 8.28 10.75
CA VAL A 57 -2.41 7.12 11.65
C VAL A 57 -1.27 7.32 12.63
N LYS A 58 -1.33 6.64 13.77
CA LYS A 58 -0.27 6.65 14.78
C LYS A 58 0.11 5.20 15.10
N GLY A 59 1.38 4.96 15.39
CA GLY A 59 1.89 3.68 15.87
C GLY A 59 3.03 3.93 16.86
N ARG A 60 3.24 3.02 17.81
CA ARG A 60 4.31 3.14 18.81
C ARG A 60 5.67 2.82 18.21
N ASP A 61 5.69 2.05 17.11
CA ASP A 61 6.85 1.76 16.29
C ASP A 61 6.50 1.74 14.80
N LYS A 62 7.51 1.45 13.97
CA LYS A 62 7.34 1.41 12.50
C LYS A 62 6.44 0.26 12.03
N LYS A 63 6.38 -0.85 12.75
CA LYS A 63 5.57 -2.02 12.38
C LYS A 63 4.10 -1.72 12.66
N GLU A 64 3.79 -1.20 13.85
CA GLU A 64 2.44 -0.77 14.21
C GLU A 64 1.98 0.38 13.33
N LEU A 65 2.87 1.31 12.98
CA LEU A 65 2.53 2.41 12.05
C LEU A 65 2.16 1.87 10.66
N LEU A 66 2.92 0.91 10.12
CA LEU A 66 2.61 0.30 8.83
C LEU A 66 1.30 -0.50 8.89
N TYR A 67 1.11 -1.28 9.95
CA TYR A 67 -0.12 -2.04 10.16
C TYR A 67 -1.34 -1.11 10.18
N ASN A 68 -1.31 -0.07 11.03
CA ASN A 68 -2.40 0.90 11.14
C ASN A 68 -2.62 1.66 9.82
N TRP A 69 -1.54 1.96 9.08
CA TRP A 69 -1.63 2.59 7.77
C TRP A 69 -2.41 1.74 6.77
N LEU A 70 -2.06 0.46 6.63
CA LEU A 70 -2.74 -0.46 5.72
C LEU A 70 -4.17 -0.78 6.17
N GLU A 71 -4.38 -0.97 7.48
CA GLU A 71 -5.69 -1.26 8.07
C GLU A 71 -6.67 -0.10 7.84
N GLU A 72 -6.26 1.15 8.07
CA GLU A 72 -7.11 2.32 7.85
C GLU A 72 -7.55 2.45 6.38
N LEU A 73 -6.62 2.21 5.43
CA LEU A 73 -6.93 2.22 4.00
C LEU A 73 -7.86 1.07 3.61
N LEU A 74 -7.65 -0.12 4.17
CA LEU A 74 -8.50 -1.29 3.93
C LEU A 74 -9.92 -1.08 4.46
N ILE A 75 -10.08 -0.52 5.66
CA ILE A 75 -11.38 -0.19 6.26
C ILE A 75 -12.12 0.82 5.37
N ARG A 76 -11.43 1.85 4.86
CA ARG A 76 -12.04 2.85 3.98
C ARG A 76 -12.50 2.25 2.66
N PHE A 77 -11.73 1.30 2.12
CA PHE A 77 -12.14 0.53 0.96
C PHE A 77 -13.40 -0.30 1.25
N ASP A 78 -13.45 -1.02 2.36
CA ASP A 78 -14.57 -1.89 2.72
C ASP A 78 -15.88 -1.10 2.99
N ILE A 79 -15.77 0.05 3.68
CA ILE A 79 -16.95 0.86 4.04
C ILE A 79 -17.43 1.76 2.89
N TYR A 80 -16.50 2.40 2.18
CA TYR A 80 -16.83 3.46 1.21
C TYR A 80 -16.52 3.09 -0.25
N GLY A 81 -15.91 1.93 -0.50
CA GLY A 81 -15.45 1.54 -1.85
C GLY A 81 -14.30 2.40 -2.39
N LYS A 82 -13.56 3.09 -1.52
CA LYS A 82 -12.48 4.01 -1.93
C LYS A 82 -11.15 3.28 -2.13
N LEU A 83 -10.43 3.63 -3.19
CA LEU A 83 -9.09 3.14 -3.50
C LEU A 83 -8.11 4.33 -3.48
N TYR A 84 -6.87 4.08 -3.06
CA TYR A 84 -5.84 5.11 -2.85
C TYR A 84 -4.52 4.74 -3.53
#